data_AF-A0A9W7AI52-F1
#
_entry.id   AF-A0A9W7AI52-F1
#
_cell.length_a   1.000
_cell.length_b   1.000
_cell.length_c   1.000
_cell.angle_alpha   90.00
_cell.angle_beta   90.00
_cell.angle_gamma   90.00
#
_symmetry.space_group_name_H-M   'P 1'
#
loop_
_entity.id
_entity.type
_entity.pdbx_description
1 polymer ?
#
loop_
_entity_poly.entity_id
_entity_poly.type
_entity_poly.pdbx_seq_one_letter_code
_entity_poly.pdbx_strand_id
1 'polypeptide(L)'
;MKALEGIDFVIKTIREAEDSKAARSLLMEELVLGEKQADAVLKLQLGQLTRLNGDKLADEKANLVKDIEQLTNLMTDDTAVRNKISTELAELKSKYGRERRTRIEEEVTELGAIDLIKNSKSVIVVTAGGYVKRMPLSNFEAQQRGTRGKKGTSFVDGDFEAEEDGDEDPNVVEHCFR
;
A
#
# COMPACT_ATOMS: atom_id res chain seq x y z
N MET A 1 -19.66 27.45 38.49
CA MET A 1 -21.10 27.50 38.85
C MET A 1 -21.36 28.15 40.20
N LYS A 2 -20.51 27.95 41.23
CA LYS A 2 -20.65 28.59 42.55
C LYS A 2 -21.03 30.09 42.54
N ALA A 3 -20.44 30.89 41.65
CA ALA A 3 -20.75 32.33 41.55
C ALA A 3 -22.13 32.63 40.92
N LEU A 4 -22.62 31.78 40.02
CA LEU A 4 -23.97 31.90 39.42
C LEU A 4 -25.07 31.43 40.38
N GLU A 5 -24.76 30.49 41.26
CA GLU A 5 -25.69 30.01 42.30
C GLU A 5 -25.82 31.03 43.45
N GLY A 6 -24.74 31.77 43.75
CA GLY A 6 -24.68 32.78 44.81
C GLY A 6 -24.59 34.22 44.31
N ILE A 7 -25.34 34.60 43.26
CA ILE A 7 -25.23 35.94 42.63
C ILE A 7 -25.48 37.07 43.63
N ASP A 8 -26.48 36.95 44.50
CA ASP A 8 -26.82 38.01 45.46
C ASP A 8 -25.67 38.28 46.45
N PHE A 9 -25.00 37.20 46.88
CA PHE A 9 -23.82 37.30 47.72
C PHE A 9 -22.67 37.99 46.98
N VAL A 10 -22.38 37.55 45.75
CA VAL A 10 -21.32 38.15 44.91
C VAL A 10 -21.56 39.65 44.69
N ILE A 11 -22.79 40.06 44.38
CA ILE A 11 -23.15 41.47 44.19
C ILE A 11 -22.96 42.26 45.49
N LYS A 12 -23.37 41.71 46.64
CA LYS A 12 -23.21 42.35 47.94
C LYS A 12 -21.72 42.57 48.25
N THR A 13 -20.89 41.55 48.12
CA THR A 13 -19.44 41.64 48.36
C THR A 13 -18.78 42.67 47.42
N ILE A 14 -19.17 42.72 46.15
CA ILE A 14 -18.62 43.69 45.19
C ILE A 14 -19.05 45.13 45.54
N ARG A 15 -20.27 45.34 46.06
CA ARG A 15 -20.75 46.67 46.47
C ARG A 15 -20.16 47.16 47.79
N GLU A 16 -19.81 46.26 48.70
CA GLU A 16 -19.21 46.59 50.00
C GLU A 16 -17.69 46.81 49.92
N ALA A 17 -17.03 46.26 48.90
CA ALA A 17 -15.59 46.43 48.70
C ALA A 17 -15.23 47.84 48.19
N GLU A 18 -14.15 48.40 48.74
CA GLU A 18 -13.65 49.73 48.35
C GLU A 18 -13.03 49.74 46.95
N ASP A 19 -12.33 48.67 46.57
CA ASP A 19 -11.59 48.56 45.31
C ASP A 19 -11.77 47.19 44.65
N SER A 20 -11.57 47.12 43.33
CA SER A 20 -11.62 45.86 42.56
C SER A 20 -10.65 44.80 43.09
N LYS A 21 -9.50 45.22 43.65
CA LYS A 21 -8.51 44.30 44.23
C LYS A 21 -9.00 43.73 45.58
N ALA A 22 -9.65 44.55 46.40
CA ALA A 22 -10.27 44.12 47.65
C ALA A 22 -11.43 43.15 47.39
N ALA A 23 -12.30 43.47 46.42
CA ALA A 23 -13.38 42.60 45.97
C ALA A 23 -12.85 41.23 45.49
N ARG A 24 -11.74 41.22 44.73
CA ARG A 24 -11.09 39.99 44.27
C ARG A 24 -10.65 39.12 45.45
N SER A 25 -9.92 39.68 46.41
CA SER A 25 -9.43 38.94 47.58
C SER A 25 -10.59 38.34 48.39
N LEU A 26 -11.64 39.12 48.64
CA LEU A 26 -12.83 38.65 49.37
C LEU A 26 -13.54 37.52 48.63
N LEU A 27 -13.71 37.63 47.30
CA LEU A 27 -14.31 36.56 46.49
C LEU A 27 -13.44 35.29 46.47
N MET A 28 -12.12 35.43 46.53
CA MET A 28 -11.21 34.28 46.64
C MET A 28 -11.35 33.56 47.97
N GLU A 29 -11.47 34.29 49.08
CA GLU A 29 -11.61 33.73 50.42
C GLU A 29 -12.99 33.08 50.63
N GLU A 30 -14.07 33.78 50.31
CA GLU A 30 -15.44 33.35 50.59
C GLU A 30 -15.92 32.21 49.67
N LEU A 31 -15.60 32.28 48.37
CA LEU A 31 -16.05 31.28 47.38
C LEU A 31 -14.98 30.22 47.07
N VAL A 32 -13.82 30.30 47.72
CA VAL A 32 -12.66 29.41 47.53
C VAL A 32 -12.31 29.33 46.04
N LEU A 33 -12.11 30.49 45.42
CA LEU A 33 -11.85 30.64 44.00
C LEU A 33 -10.37 30.93 43.74
N GLY A 34 -9.85 30.42 42.64
CA GLY A 34 -8.53 30.84 42.15
C GLY A 34 -8.56 32.28 41.62
N GLU A 35 -7.41 32.94 41.58
CA GLU A 35 -7.32 34.35 41.14
C GLU A 35 -7.95 34.58 39.75
N LYS A 36 -7.66 33.70 38.78
CA LYS A 36 -8.24 33.76 37.43
C LYS A 36 -9.77 33.61 37.43
N GLN A 37 -10.32 32.83 38.36
CA GLN A 37 -11.75 32.61 38.47
C GLN A 37 -12.44 33.83 39.10
N ALA A 38 -11.84 34.40 40.15
CA ALA A 38 -12.34 35.63 40.76
C ALA A 38 -12.33 36.79 39.74
N ASP A 39 -11.29 36.90 38.94
CA ASP A 39 -11.22 37.87 37.84
C ASP A 39 -12.27 37.64 36.76
N ALA A 40 -12.57 36.39 36.43
CA ALA A 40 -13.64 36.08 35.49
C ALA A 40 -15.00 36.49 36.06
N VAL A 41 -15.23 36.28 37.37
CA VAL A 41 -16.47 36.70 38.05
C VAL A 41 -16.65 38.22 38.03
N LEU A 42 -15.59 38.98 38.31
CA LEU A 42 -15.63 40.45 38.27
C LEU A 42 -15.91 41.00 36.86
N LYS A 43 -15.56 40.24 35.81
CA LYS A 43 -15.78 40.61 34.40
C LYS A 43 -17.12 40.15 33.85
N LEU A 44 -17.95 39.44 34.63
CA LEU A 44 -19.26 38.99 34.18
C LEU A 44 -20.16 40.18 33.87
N GLN A 45 -20.89 40.07 32.76
CA GLN A 45 -21.90 41.05 32.37
C GLN A 45 -23.27 40.62 32.87
N LEU A 46 -24.13 41.57 33.25
CA LEU A 46 -25.48 41.27 33.76
C LEU A 46 -26.31 40.42 32.78
N GLY A 47 -26.15 40.61 31.46
CA GLY A 47 -26.82 39.79 30.44
C GLY A 47 -26.39 38.31 30.42
N GLN A 48 -25.21 37.99 30.98
CA GLN A 48 -24.74 36.61 31.10
C GLN A 48 -25.38 35.86 32.27
N LEU A 49 -26.06 36.57 33.18
CA LEU A 49 -26.77 35.97 34.33
C LEU A 49 -28.16 35.43 33.96
N THR A 50 -28.51 35.44 32.66
CA THR A 50 -29.78 34.86 32.20
C THR A 50 -29.77 33.34 32.32
N ARG A 51 -30.95 32.73 32.55
CA ARG A 51 -31.08 31.27 32.67
C ARG A 51 -30.50 30.52 31.47
N LEU A 52 -30.76 31.00 30.25
CA LEU A 52 -30.26 30.40 29.02
C LEU A 52 -28.73 30.33 28.98
N ASN A 53 -28.03 31.37 29.45
CA ASN A 53 -26.57 31.37 29.48
C ASN A 53 -26.03 30.49 30.62
N GLY A 54 -26.76 30.39 31.75
CA GLY A 54 -26.45 29.43 32.81
C GLY A 54 -26.55 27.97 32.33
N ASP A 55 -27.62 27.64 31.60
CA ASP A 55 -27.83 26.30 31.02
C ASP A 55 -26.70 25.96 30.02
N LYS A 56 -26.38 26.89 29.10
CA LYS A 56 -25.25 26.71 28.16
C LYS A 56 -23.91 26.45 28.86
N LEU A 57 -23.65 27.16 29.95
CA LEU A 57 -22.41 26.98 30.72
C LEU A 57 -22.40 25.63 31.45
N ALA A 58 -23.55 25.16 31.93
CA ALA A 58 -23.68 23.83 32.51
C ALA A 58 -23.43 22.72 31.47
N ASP A 59 -23.98 22.89 30.26
CA ASP A 59 -23.77 21.97 29.14
C ASP A 59 -22.30 21.95 28.70
N GLU A 60 -21.67 23.12 28.58
CA GLU A 60 -20.25 23.23 28.24
C GLU A 60 -19.38 22.53 29.29
N LYS A 61 -19.66 22.75 30.58
CA LYS A 61 -18.99 22.05 31.67
C LYS A 61 -19.15 20.53 31.54
N ALA A 62 -20.37 20.04 31.25
CA ALA A 62 -20.63 18.62 31.10
C ALA A 62 -19.84 18.02 29.92
N ASN A 63 -19.75 18.74 28.80
CA ASN A 63 -18.96 18.32 27.65
C ASN A 63 -17.46 18.30 27.98
N LEU A 64 -16.93 19.33 28.63
CA LEU A 64 -15.53 19.36 29.06
C LEU A 64 -15.19 18.21 30.01
N VAL A 65 -16.09 17.84 30.92
CA VAL A 65 -15.88 16.67 31.81
C VAL A 65 -15.82 15.37 31.00
N LYS A 66 -16.73 15.20 30.03
CA LYS A 66 -16.69 14.04 29.12
C LYS A 66 -15.40 14.00 28.31
N ASP A 67 -14.96 15.13 27.80
CA ASP A 67 -13.71 15.23 27.04
C ASP A 67 -12.51 14.88 27.91
N ILE A 68 -12.47 15.36 29.16
CA ILE A 68 -11.43 15.00 30.14
C ILE A 68 -11.46 13.50 30.40
N GLU A 69 -12.61 12.89 30.63
CA GLU A 69 -12.72 11.45 30.85
C GLU A 69 -12.25 10.65 29.63
N GLN A 70 -12.63 11.05 28.42
CA GLN A 70 -12.21 10.41 27.19
C GLN A 70 -10.69 10.53 26.97
N LEU A 71 -10.14 11.72 27.17
CA LEU A 71 -8.71 11.98 27.00
C LEU A 71 -7.88 11.29 28.08
N THR A 72 -8.33 11.29 29.34
CA THR A 72 -7.63 10.58 30.42
C THR A 72 -7.67 9.08 30.22
N ASN A 73 -8.78 8.52 29.74
CA ASN A 73 -8.86 7.11 29.35
C ASN A 73 -7.86 6.80 28.23
N LEU A 74 -7.81 7.64 27.19
CA LEU A 74 -6.83 7.49 26.11
C LEU A 74 -5.38 7.59 26.58
N MET A 75 -5.08 8.41 27.60
CA MET A 75 -3.73 8.53 28.16
C MET A 75 -3.33 7.37 29.08
N THR A 76 -4.31 6.69 29.68
CA THR A 76 -4.06 5.67 30.71
C THR A 76 -4.10 4.25 30.14
N ASP A 77 -4.95 4.01 29.14
CA ASP A 77 -5.16 2.70 28.53
C ASP A 77 -4.55 2.63 27.12
N ASP A 78 -3.51 1.82 26.98
CA ASP A 78 -2.81 1.57 25.72
C ASP A 78 -3.71 0.85 24.69
N THR A 79 -4.72 0.09 25.12
CA THR A 79 -5.68 -0.55 24.20
C THR A 79 -6.62 0.47 23.57
N ALA A 80 -7.07 1.48 24.35
CA ALA A 80 -7.87 2.59 23.84
C ALA A 80 -7.10 3.38 22.76
N VAL A 81 -5.80 3.59 22.95
CA VAL A 81 -4.93 4.23 21.94
C VAL A 81 -4.87 3.42 20.66
N ARG A 82 -4.58 2.11 20.73
CA ARG A 82 -4.53 1.25 19.55
C ARG A 82 -5.86 1.20 18.80
N ASN A 83 -6.97 1.15 19.53
CA ASN A 83 -8.30 1.17 18.92
C ASN A 83 -8.56 2.48 18.18
N LYS A 84 -8.18 3.62 18.77
CA LYS A 84 -8.29 4.93 18.13
C LYS A 84 -7.44 4.99 16.86
N ILE A 85 -6.18 4.56 16.92
CA ILE A 85 -5.28 4.50 15.76
C ILE A 85 -5.87 3.61 14.65
N SER A 86 -6.37 2.42 15.01
CA SER A 86 -7.00 1.50 14.05
C SER A 86 -8.20 2.14 13.34
N THR A 87 -9.04 2.84 14.11
CA THR A 87 -10.22 3.55 13.59
C THR A 87 -9.81 4.67 12.64
N GLU A 88 -8.86 5.52 13.03
CA GLU A 88 -8.35 6.61 12.19
C GLU A 88 -7.68 6.08 10.89
N LEU A 89 -6.91 5.00 10.98
CA LEU A 89 -6.32 4.35 9.80
C LEU A 89 -7.38 3.75 8.87
N ALA A 90 -8.46 3.20 9.41
CA ALA A 90 -9.57 2.69 8.61
C ALA A 90 -10.31 3.82 7.90
N GLU A 91 -10.54 4.95 8.56
CA GLU A 91 -11.12 6.16 7.95
C GLU A 91 -10.23 6.72 6.83
N LEU A 92 -8.92 6.79 7.06
CA LEU A 92 -7.96 7.21 6.03
C LEU A 92 -7.95 6.26 4.83
N LYS A 93 -7.98 4.95 5.07
CA LYS A 93 -8.10 3.95 4.00
C LYS A 93 -9.40 4.11 3.23
N SER A 94 -10.52 4.41 3.88
CA SER A 94 -11.80 4.65 3.22
C SER A 94 -11.76 5.92 2.36
N LYS A 95 -11.17 6.99 2.89
CA LYS A 95 -11.13 8.30 2.22
C LYS A 95 -10.14 8.37 1.06
N TYR A 96 -9.01 7.66 1.14
CA TYR A 96 -7.90 7.77 0.20
C TYR A 96 -7.47 6.43 -0.44
N GLY A 97 -8.18 5.35 -0.14
CA GLY A 97 -7.90 4.03 -0.70
C GLY A 97 -8.12 4.02 -2.22
N ARG A 98 -7.11 3.54 -2.94
CA ARG A 98 -7.18 3.31 -4.39
C ARG A 98 -6.82 1.87 -4.71
N GLU A 99 -7.39 1.36 -5.79
CA GLU A 99 -7.05 0.02 -6.26
C GLU A 99 -5.57 -0.09 -6.63
N ARG A 100 -5.03 -1.30 -6.47
CA ARG A 100 -3.65 -1.58 -6.84
C ARG A 100 -3.51 -1.49 -8.37
N ARG A 101 -2.64 -0.60 -8.83
CA ARG A 101 -2.39 -0.40 -10.27
C ARG A 101 -1.54 -1.49 -10.91
N THR A 102 -0.75 -2.21 -10.12
CA THR A 102 0.20 -3.23 -10.60
C THR A 102 -0.26 -4.62 -10.21
N ARG A 103 -0.24 -5.55 -11.16
CA ARG A 103 -0.42 -6.98 -10.90
C ARG A 103 0.92 -7.56 -10.44
N ILE A 104 0.89 -8.43 -9.43
CA ILE A 104 2.04 -9.27 -9.07
C ILE A 104 1.84 -10.58 -9.82
N GLU A 105 2.79 -10.91 -10.68
CA GLU A 105 2.84 -12.20 -11.37
C GLU A 105 3.97 -13.01 -10.74
N GLU A 106 3.69 -14.27 -10.41
CA GLU A 106 4.75 -15.21 -10.03
C GLU A 106 5.56 -15.54 -11.29
N GLU A 107 6.88 -15.46 -11.19
CA GLU A 107 7.76 -15.71 -12.32
C GLU A 107 7.71 -17.20 -12.67
N VAL A 108 7.04 -17.54 -13.78
CA VAL A 108 7.00 -18.91 -14.31
C VAL A 108 8.04 -19.05 -15.42
N THR A 109 9.30 -18.72 -15.16
CA THR A 109 10.40 -19.24 -15.99
C THR A 109 11.72 -19.16 -15.23
N GLU A 110 12.05 -20.21 -14.49
CA GLU A 110 13.46 -20.50 -14.23
C GLU A 110 14.08 -20.88 -15.58
N LEU A 111 14.71 -19.92 -16.27
CA LEU A 111 15.45 -20.22 -17.49
C LEU A 111 16.57 -21.19 -17.14
N GLY A 112 16.48 -22.42 -17.66
CA GLY A 112 17.54 -23.41 -17.49
C GLY A 112 18.76 -23.03 -18.32
N ALA A 113 19.93 -23.56 -17.97
CA ALA A 113 21.14 -23.38 -18.77
C ALA A 113 20.97 -23.86 -20.24
N ILE A 114 20.02 -24.75 -20.50
CA ILE A 114 19.69 -25.30 -21.82
C ILE A 114 18.92 -24.27 -22.68
N ASP A 115 18.08 -23.43 -22.08
CA ASP A 115 17.29 -22.41 -22.80
C ASP A 115 18.16 -21.24 -23.29
N LEU A 116 19.35 -21.07 -22.71
CA LEU A 116 20.39 -20.15 -23.16
C LEU A 116 21.16 -20.65 -24.40
N ILE A 117 21.00 -21.92 -24.77
CA ILE A 117 21.66 -22.48 -25.95
C ILE A 117 20.90 -22.05 -27.19
N LYS A 118 21.58 -21.32 -28.08
CA LYS A 118 21.02 -20.82 -29.33
C LYS A 118 20.45 -21.98 -30.16
N ASN A 119 19.13 -21.98 -30.35
CA ASN A 119 18.49 -22.88 -31.30
C ASN A 119 18.96 -22.57 -32.72
N SER A 120 19.73 -23.48 -33.30
CA SER A 120 20.36 -23.35 -34.61
C SER A 120 19.86 -24.47 -35.52
N LYS A 121 19.20 -24.08 -36.61
CA LYS A 121 18.72 -25.03 -37.63
C LYS A 121 19.89 -25.83 -38.20
N SER A 122 19.81 -27.15 -38.10
CA SER A 122 20.82 -28.07 -38.62
C SER A 122 20.16 -29.25 -39.31
N VAL A 123 20.80 -29.73 -40.37
CA VAL A 123 20.43 -30.94 -41.08
C VAL A 123 21.19 -32.11 -40.45
N ILE A 124 20.49 -33.21 -40.19
CA ILE A 124 21.08 -34.46 -39.71
C ILE A 124 20.99 -35.47 -40.85
N VAL A 125 22.13 -35.99 -41.28
CA VAL A 125 22.22 -37.03 -42.31
C VAL A 125 22.55 -38.35 -41.63
N VAL A 126 21.76 -39.38 -41.91
CA VAL A 126 21.96 -40.75 -41.43
C VAL A 126 22.19 -41.65 -42.65
N THR A 127 23.30 -42.39 -42.67
CA THR A 127 23.59 -43.36 -43.74
C THR A 127 23.08 -44.76 -43.38
N ALA A 128 22.90 -45.63 -44.38
CA ALA A 128 22.54 -47.03 -44.18
C ALA A 128 23.57 -47.79 -43.32
N GLY A 129 24.85 -47.41 -43.40
CA GLY A 129 25.94 -47.92 -42.54
C GLY A 129 25.92 -47.41 -41.10
N GLY A 130 24.90 -46.62 -40.70
CA GLY A 130 24.74 -46.14 -39.33
C GLY A 130 25.58 -44.89 -38.98
N TYR A 131 26.15 -44.20 -39.96
CA TYR A 131 26.88 -42.95 -39.71
C TYR A 131 25.91 -41.77 -39.57
N VAL A 132 26.06 -41.00 -38.49
CA VAL A 132 25.23 -39.82 -38.21
C VAL A 132 26.11 -38.57 -38.25
N LYS A 133 25.76 -37.61 -39.11
CA LYS A 133 26.44 -36.31 -39.19
C LYS A 133 25.46 -35.15 -39.09
N ARG A 134 25.78 -34.19 -38.22
CA ARG A 134 25.09 -32.89 -38.10
C ARG A 134 25.82 -31.81 -38.90
N MET A 135 25.11 -31.05 -39.72
CA MET A 135 25.64 -29.90 -40.46
C MET A 135 24.70 -28.70 -40.34
N PRO A 136 25.21 -27.45 -40.28
CA PRO A 136 24.34 -26.27 -40.30
C PRO A 136 23.64 -26.14 -41.67
N LEU A 137 22.40 -25.62 -41.67
CA LEU A 137 21.61 -25.48 -42.90
C LEU A 137 22.33 -24.64 -43.98
N SER A 138 23.16 -23.68 -43.59
CA SER A 138 23.97 -22.86 -44.51
C SER A 138 24.90 -23.68 -45.40
N ASN A 139 25.30 -24.88 -44.97
CA ASN A 139 26.19 -25.74 -45.73
C ASN A 139 25.44 -26.66 -46.69
N PHE A 140 24.11 -26.70 -46.61
CA PHE A 140 23.22 -27.50 -47.44
C PHE A 140 22.38 -26.56 -48.32
N GLU A 141 23.04 -25.94 -49.31
CA GLU A 141 22.32 -25.17 -50.34
C GLU A 141 21.92 -26.09 -51.49
N ALA A 142 20.61 -26.14 -51.78
CA ALA A 142 20.07 -26.80 -52.96
C ALA A 142 20.36 -25.96 -54.22
N GLN A 143 21.09 -26.54 -55.18
CA GLN A 143 21.31 -25.90 -56.48
C GLN A 143 20.15 -26.27 -57.41
N GLN A 144 19.34 -25.27 -57.83
CA GLN A 144 18.10 -25.42 -58.61
C GLN A 144 18.24 -25.95 -60.07
N ARG A 145 19.31 -26.68 -60.40
CA ARG A 145 19.43 -27.30 -61.73
C ARG A 145 20.02 -28.70 -61.60
N GLY A 146 19.28 -29.69 -62.08
CA GLY A 146 19.53 -31.13 -61.99
C GLY A 146 20.94 -31.56 -62.35
N THR A 147 21.82 -31.46 -61.35
CA THR A 147 23.16 -32.03 -61.30
C THR A 147 23.51 -32.11 -59.81
N ARG A 148 23.85 -33.32 -59.35
CA ARG A 148 24.16 -33.70 -57.95
C ARG A 148 24.72 -32.52 -57.13
N GLY A 149 24.00 -32.13 -56.08
CA GLY A 149 24.43 -31.07 -55.16
C GLY A 149 25.83 -31.31 -54.60
N LYS A 150 26.53 -30.23 -54.22
CA LYS A 150 27.89 -30.30 -53.68
C LYS A 150 27.95 -31.37 -52.57
N LYS A 151 28.82 -32.39 -52.74
CA LYS A 151 29.11 -33.41 -51.72
C LYS A 151 29.42 -32.73 -50.38
N GLY A 152 28.45 -32.72 -49.46
CA GLY A 152 28.63 -32.23 -48.08
C GLY A 152 29.45 -33.19 -47.21
N THR A 153 29.77 -34.38 -47.73
CA THR A 153 30.41 -35.49 -47.01
C THR A 153 31.15 -36.41 -47.99
N SER A 154 32.38 -36.80 -47.63
CA SER A 154 33.06 -37.97 -48.19
C SER A 154 32.52 -39.21 -47.46
N PHE A 155 31.73 -40.02 -48.15
CA PHE A 155 31.33 -41.34 -47.66
C PHE A 155 32.45 -42.35 -47.96
N VAL A 156 32.54 -43.41 -47.16
CA VAL A 156 33.46 -44.53 -47.43
C VAL A 156 32.81 -45.38 -48.54
N ASP A 157 33.62 -45.90 -49.47
CA ASP A 157 33.12 -46.71 -50.58
C ASP A 157 32.36 -47.94 -50.04
N GLY A 158 31.05 -48.02 -50.35
CA GLY A 158 30.11 -49.02 -49.84
C GLY A 158 28.85 -48.47 -49.18
N ASP A 159 28.81 -47.17 -48.85
CA ASP A 159 27.66 -46.54 -48.16
C ASP A 159 26.48 -46.15 -49.08
N PHE A 160 26.53 -46.46 -50.38
CA PHE A 160 25.52 -46.04 -51.36
C PHE A 160 25.13 -47.21 -52.26
N GLU A 161 24.03 -47.88 -51.95
CA GLU A 161 23.33 -48.79 -52.87
C GLU A 161 22.18 -48.00 -53.49
N ALA A 162 22.25 -47.75 -54.81
CA ALA A 162 21.15 -47.15 -55.55
C ALA A 162 20.20 -48.28 -55.96
N GLU A 163 19.08 -48.43 -55.25
CA GLU A 163 17.93 -49.17 -55.79
C GLU A 163 17.30 -48.28 -56.88
N GLU A 164 17.44 -48.71 -58.14
CA GLU A 164 16.69 -48.17 -59.27
C GLU A 164 15.30 -48.83 -59.24
N ASP A 165 14.28 -48.12 -58.76
CA ASP A 165 12.89 -48.33 -59.18
C ASP A 165 11.99 -47.17 -58.68
N GLY A 166 11.39 -46.44 -59.63
CA GLY A 166 10.12 -45.72 -59.46
C GLY A 166 10.11 -44.38 -58.68
N ASP A 167 10.07 -43.27 -59.42
CA ASP A 167 9.36 -41.97 -59.22
C ASP A 167 9.10 -41.39 -57.81
N GLU A 168 9.79 -41.81 -56.76
CA GLU A 168 9.87 -41.09 -55.48
C GLU A 168 11.34 -40.87 -55.16
N ASP A 169 11.79 -39.60 -55.13
CA ASP A 169 13.16 -39.24 -54.74
C ASP A 169 13.51 -39.92 -53.39
N PRO A 170 14.37 -40.96 -53.34
CA PRO A 170 14.66 -41.67 -52.10
C PRO A 170 15.56 -40.85 -51.15
N ASN A 171 15.83 -39.60 -51.52
CA ASN A 171 16.95 -38.81 -51.06
C ASN A 171 16.55 -37.50 -50.39
N VAL A 172 15.51 -37.48 -49.55
CA VAL A 172 15.48 -36.53 -48.43
C VAL A 172 14.63 -37.08 -47.28
N VAL A 173 15.25 -37.73 -46.28
CA VAL A 173 14.65 -37.72 -44.95
C VAL A 173 14.94 -36.33 -44.35
N GLU A 174 14.15 -35.34 -44.78
CA GLU A 174 14.25 -33.97 -44.31
C GLU A 174 13.54 -33.86 -42.94
N HIS A 175 14.10 -34.50 -41.92
CA HIS A 175 13.69 -34.15 -40.56
C HIS A 175 14.40 -32.85 -40.17
N CYS A 176 13.79 -31.74 -40.57
CA CYS A 176 14.09 -30.43 -40.04
C CYS A 176 13.57 -30.37 -38.59
N PHE A 177 14.37 -30.89 -37.65
CA PHE A 177 14.06 -30.76 -36.23
C PHE A 177 14.16 -29.29 -35.84
N ARG A 178 13.09 -28.79 -35.23
CA ARG A 178 12.91 -27.40 -34.80
C ARG A 178 13.62 -27.14 -33.48
#